data_AF-A0A5B1B4M0-F1
#
_entry.id   AF-A0A5B1B4M0-F1
#
_cell.length_a   1.000
_cell.length_b   1.000
_cell.length_c   1.000
_cell.angle_alpha   90.00
_cell.angle_beta   90.00
_cell.angle_gamma   90.00
#
_symmetry.space_group_name_H-M   'P 1'
#
loop_
_entity.id
_entity.type
_entity.pdbx_description
1 polymer ?
#
loop_
_entity_poly.entity_id
_entity_poly.type
_entity_poly.pdbx_seq_one_letter_code
_entity_poly.pdbx_strand_id
1 'polypeptide(L)'
;MKDYKYCIKEKLAELPVAKYKATKEKIITGLKKTARTFNRYCNLLTNDHTDIPAQDLDMIASHLECTADELKNYKVNKSTILYKTKRRSRKVV
;
A
#
# COMPACT_ATOMS: atom_id res chain seq x y z
N MET A 1 -1.21 -16.02 12.00
CA MET A 1 -0.90 -14.60 11.69
C MET A 1 -1.61 -14.27 10.39
N LYS A 2 -2.30 -13.12 10.29
CA LYS A 2 -2.96 -12.76 9.03
C LYS A 2 -1.90 -12.12 8.14
N ASP A 3 -1.56 -12.78 7.04
CA ASP A 3 -0.57 -12.30 6.09
C ASP A 3 -1.16 -11.16 5.25
N TYR A 4 -1.20 -9.96 5.83
CA TYR A 4 -1.58 -8.76 5.08
C TYR A 4 -0.41 -8.27 4.24
N LYS A 5 -0.69 -7.76 3.04
CA LYS A 5 0.32 -7.13 2.18
C LYS A 5 0.88 -5.84 2.76
N TYR A 6 0.05 -5.11 3.49
CA TYR A 6 0.37 -3.77 3.97
C TYR A 6 0.05 -3.62 5.46
N CYS A 7 0.91 -2.94 6.21
CA CYS A 7 0.75 -2.70 7.65
C CYS A 7 -0.03 -1.40 7.96
N ILE A 8 -0.85 -0.91 7.02
CA ILE A 8 -1.60 0.36 7.14
C ILE A 8 -2.46 0.40 8.42
N LYS A 9 -3.11 -0.72 8.77
CA LYS A 9 -3.93 -0.82 9.99
C LYS A 9 -3.12 -0.71 11.27
N GLU A 10 -1.94 -1.31 11.30
CA GLU A 10 -1.07 -1.31 12.47
C GLU A 10 -0.55 0.11 12.70
N LYS A 11 -0.09 0.77 11.63
CA LYS A 11 0.32 2.18 11.67
C LYS A 11 -0.79 3.13 12.08
N LEU A 12 -2.02 2.88 11.64
CA LEU A 12 -3.17 3.65 12.12
C LEU A 12 -3.47 3.37 13.59
N ALA A 13 -3.39 2.12 14.04
CA ALA A 13 -3.66 1.74 15.43
C ALA A 13 -2.60 2.26 16.42
N GLU A 14 -1.37 2.51 15.96
CA GLU A 14 -0.31 3.18 16.73
C GLU A 14 -0.65 4.66 17.02
N LEU A 15 -1.55 5.28 16.24
CA LEU A 15 -1.96 6.65 16.48
C LEU A 15 -2.89 6.76 17.70
N PRO A 16 -2.84 7.89 18.44
CA PRO A 16 -3.82 8.15 19.50
C PRO A 16 -5.25 8.13 18.93
N VAL A 17 -6.20 7.58 19.69
CA VAL A 17 -7.61 7.42 19.26
C VAL A 17 -8.22 8.72 18.72
N ALA A 18 -7.87 9.86 19.32
CA ALA A 18 -8.30 11.18 18.88
C ALA A 18 -7.79 11.54 17.46
N LYS A 19 -6.56 11.12 17.11
CA LYS A 19 -5.97 11.35 15.79
C LYS A 19 -6.42 10.32 14.77
N TYR A 20 -6.71 9.09 15.20
CA TYR A 20 -7.12 7.98 14.33
C TYR A 20 -8.27 8.34 13.38
N LYS A 21 -9.36 8.90 13.92
CA LYS A 21 -10.54 9.23 13.11
C LYS A 21 -10.22 10.35 12.12
N ALA A 22 -9.50 11.38 12.57
CA ALA A 22 -9.13 12.52 11.76
C ALA A 22 -8.15 12.15 10.63
N THR A 23 -7.13 11.32 10.91
CA THR A 23 -6.19 10.85 9.88
C THR A 23 -6.88 9.92 8.89
N LYS A 24 -7.74 9.00 9.36
CA LYS A 24 -8.53 8.14 8.49
C LYS A 24 -9.40 8.95 7.54
N GLU A 25 -10.12 9.94 8.05
CA GLU A 25 -10.93 10.83 7.20
C GLU A 25 -10.05 11.58 6.20
N LYS A 26 -8.96 12.22 6.65
CA LYS A 26 -8.01 12.93 5.77
C LYS A 26 -7.48 12.05 4.63
N ILE A 27 -7.11 10.81 4.93
CA ILE A 27 -6.61 9.85 3.93
C ILE A 27 -7.71 9.54 2.90
N ILE A 28 -8.94 9.27 3.36
CA ILE A 28 -10.07 8.97 2.47
C ILE A 28 -10.36 10.17 1.56
N THR A 29 -10.36 11.39 2.11
CA THR A 29 -10.57 12.63 1.36
C THR A 29 -9.43 12.90 0.38
N GLY A 30 -8.17 12.69 0.79
CA GLY A 30 -6.98 12.87 -0.04
C GLY A 30 -6.91 11.89 -1.20
N LEU A 31 -7.25 10.63 -0.96
CA LEU A 31 -7.38 9.59 -2.00
C LEU A 31 -8.52 9.87 -2.99
N LYS A 32 -9.50 10.70 -2.62
CA LYS A 32 -10.77 10.89 -3.36
C LYS A 32 -11.46 9.54 -3.62
N LYS A 33 -11.39 8.61 -2.68
CA LYS A 33 -12.02 7.28 -2.75
C LYS A 33 -13.06 7.12 -1.66
N THR A 34 -13.88 6.07 -1.79
CA THR A 34 -14.83 5.72 -0.73
C THR A 34 -14.12 5.07 0.46
N ALA A 35 -14.71 5.18 1.65
CA ALA A 35 -14.26 4.46 2.84
C ALA A 35 -14.18 2.93 2.61
N ARG A 36 -15.03 2.38 1.72
CA ARG A 36 -15.01 0.97 1.32
C ARG A 36 -13.71 0.61 0.60
N THR A 37 -13.26 1.46 -0.32
CA THR A 37 -11.99 1.26 -1.05
C THR A 37 -10.81 1.30 -0.08
N PHE A 38 -10.79 2.27 0.82
CA PHE A 38 -9.74 2.37 1.84
C PHE A 38 -9.72 1.14 2.78
N ASN A 39 -10.89 0.69 3.23
CA ASN A 39 -11.01 -0.54 4.02
C ASN A 39 -10.53 -1.76 3.23
N ARG A 40 -10.75 -1.81 1.90
CA ARG A 40 -10.20 -2.87 1.05
C ARG A 40 -8.67 -2.85 1.05
N TYR A 41 -8.05 -1.68 0.86
CA TYR A 41 -6.59 -1.53 0.92
C TYR A 41 -6.00 -2.01 2.25
N CYS A 42 -6.66 -1.68 3.36
CA CYS A 42 -6.29 -2.14 4.70
C CYS A 42 -6.46 -3.66 4.93
N ASN A 43 -7.17 -4.37 4.06
CA ASN A 43 -7.50 -5.79 4.19
C ASN A 43 -6.87 -6.66 3.09
N LEU A 44 -5.98 -6.12 2.25
CA LEU A 44 -5.34 -6.91 1.20
C LEU A 44 -4.42 -7.97 1.80
N LEU A 45 -4.65 -9.22 1.42
CA LEU A 45 -3.85 -10.36 1.85
C LEU A 45 -2.69 -10.60 0.87
N THR A 46 -1.59 -11.16 1.34
CA THR A 46 -0.39 -11.48 0.52
C THR A 46 -0.72 -12.35 -0.69
N ASN A 47 -1.71 -13.23 -0.55
CA ASN A 47 -2.18 -14.13 -1.61
C ASN A 47 -3.12 -13.46 -2.62
N ASP A 48 -3.63 -12.25 -2.36
CA ASP A 48 -4.48 -11.55 -3.33
C ASP A 48 -3.66 -11.08 -4.52
N HIS A 49 -4.20 -11.14 -5.73
CA HIS A 49 -3.58 -10.50 -6.89
C HIS A 49 -3.80 -8.98 -6.94
N THR A 50 -4.63 -8.44 -6.05
CA THR A 50 -4.92 -7.00 -6.01
C THR A 50 -3.81 -6.27 -5.26
N ASP A 51 -3.33 -5.16 -5.83
CA ASP A 51 -2.38 -4.25 -5.19
C ASP A 51 -2.98 -2.85 -5.06
N ILE A 52 -2.43 -2.06 -4.13
CA ILE A 52 -2.75 -0.64 -4.01
C ILE A 52 -2.00 0.09 -5.13
N PRO A 53 -2.65 0.98 -5.90
CA PRO A 53 -1.95 1.82 -6.86
C PRO A 53 -0.81 2.59 -6.17
N ALA A 54 0.35 2.70 -6.83
CA ALA A 54 1.53 3.34 -6.22
C ALA A 54 1.23 4.77 -5.72
N GLN A 55 0.49 5.55 -6.50
CA GLN A 55 0.05 6.90 -6.13
C GLN A 55 -0.82 6.91 -4.86
N ASP A 56 -1.74 5.95 -4.73
CA ASP A 56 -2.61 5.82 -3.56
C ASP A 56 -1.79 5.40 -2.33
N LEU A 57 -0.82 4.51 -2.52
CA LEU A 57 0.10 4.08 -1.46
C LEU A 57 0.98 5.23 -0.97
N ASP A 58 1.54 6.04 -1.87
CA ASP A 58 2.36 7.21 -1.53
C ASP A 58 1.54 8.27 -0.78
N MET A 59 0.28 8.49 -1.16
CA MET A 59 -0.63 9.39 -0.43
C MET A 59 -0.88 8.88 0.99
N ILE A 60 -1.16 7.59 1.16
CA ILE A 60 -1.37 6.97 2.48
C ILE A 60 -0.09 7.10 3.33
N ALA A 61 1.07 6.83 2.73
CA ALA A 61 2.37 6.95 3.38
C ALA A 61 2.64 8.40 3.85
N SER A 62 2.39 9.37 2.98
CA SER A 62 2.53 10.80 3.28
C SER A 62 1.67 11.24 4.47
N HIS A 63 0.43 10.72 4.58
CA HIS A 63 -0.46 11.03 5.70
C HIS A 63 -0.09 10.32 7.00
N LEU A 64 0.66 9.22 6.93
CA LEU A 64 1.14 8.45 8.07
C LEU A 64 2.58 8.80 8.47
N GLU A 65 3.18 9.81 7.82
CA GLU A 65 4.58 10.22 8.03
C GLU A 65 5.56 9.05 7.87
N CYS A 66 5.23 8.09 7.00
CA CYS A 66 6.02 6.90 6.70
C CYS A 66 6.36 6.86 5.20
N THR A 67 7.26 5.96 4.81
CA THR A 67 7.53 5.66 3.40
C THR A 67 6.60 4.55 2.88
N ALA A 68 6.34 4.56 1.57
CA ALA A 68 5.54 3.51 0.94
C ALA A 68 6.15 2.10 1.07
N ASP A 69 7.48 2.01 1.25
CA ASP A 69 8.17 0.75 1.50
C ASP A 69 8.01 0.26 2.94
N GLU A 70 7.98 1.17 3.94
CA GLU A 70 7.66 0.82 5.33
C GLU A 70 6.23 0.29 5.49
N LEU A 71 5.31 0.71 4.61
CA LEU A 71 3.95 0.20 4.59
C LEU A 71 3.84 -1.22 4.03
N LYS A 72 4.82 -1.72 3.26
CA LYS A 72 4.78 -3.05 2.66
C LYS A 72 5.29 -4.09 3.65
N ASN A 73 4.45 -5.06 3.97
CA ASN A 73 4.81 -6.15 4.88
C ASN A 73 5.54 -7.31 4.16
N TYR A 74 5.60 -7.27 2.82
CA TYR A 74 6.39 -8.20 2.04
C TYR A 74 7.76 -7.59 1.74
N LYS A 75 8.83 -8.35 1.99
CA LYS A 75 10.15 -7.98 1.47
C LYS A 75 10.11 -8.06 -0.05
N VAL A 76 10.15 -6.92 -0.72
CA VAL A 76 10.37 -6.87 -2.16
C VAL A 76 11.76 -7.43 -2.41
N ASN A 77 11.84 -8.70 -2.79
CA ASN A 77 13.12 -9.31 -3.10
C ASN A 77 13.61 -8.67 -4.40
N LYS A 78 14.64 -7.81 -4.34
CA LYS A 78 15.16 -7.05 -5.51
C LYS A 78 15.47 -7.94 -6.72
N SER A 79 15.69 -9.23 -6.51
CA SER A 79 15.91 -10.25 -7.53
C SER A 79 14.73 -10.48 -8.48
N THR A 80 13.47 -10.30 -8.06
CA THR A 80 12.30 -10.51 -8.94
C THR A 80 12.02 -9.33 -9.88
N ILE A 81 12.47 -8.11 -9.54
CA ILE A 81 12.32 -6.92 -10.40
C ILE A 81 13.16 -7.06 -11.68
N LEU A 82 14.35 -7.66 -11.59
CA LEU A 82 15.27 -7.83 -12.72
C LEU A 82 14.68 -8.67 -13.87
N TYR A 83 13.80 -9.64 -13.58
CA TYR A 83 13.24 -10.55 -14.58
C TYR A 83 12.20 -9.88 -15.49
N LYS A 84 11.50 -8.83 -15.03
CA LYS A 84 10.53 -8.11 -15.87
C LYS A 84 11.21 -7.12 -16.82
N THR A 85 12.31 -6.49 -16.40
CA THR A 85 13.04 -5.53 -17.25
C THR A 85 13.73 -6.21 -18.44
N LYS A 86 14.13 -7.49 -18.31
CA LYS A 86 14.79 -8.24 -19.39
C LYS A 86 13.85 -8.69 -20.53
N ARG A 87 12.53 -8.72 -20.34
CA ARG A 87 11.59 -9.20 -21.38
C ARG A 87 11.02 -8.05 -22.22
N ARG A 88 11.88 -7.33 -22.94
CA ARG A 88 11.47 -6.59 -24.16
C ARG A 88 12.63 -6.19 -25.07
N SER A 89 13.55 -7.11 -25.37
CA SER A 89 14.28 -7.02 -26.64
C SER A 89 13.34 -7.52 -27.75
N ARG A 90 12.66 -6.59 -28.43
CA ARG A 90 11.95 -6.87 -29.70
C ARG A 90 12.95 -7.56 -30.64
N LYS A 91 12.65 -8.79 -31.08
CA LYS A 91 13.24 -9.31 -32.32
C LYS A 91 12.72 -8.42 -33.45
N VAL A 92 13.59 -7.59 -34.02
CA VAL A 92 13.40 -7.05 -35.36
C VAL A 92 13.84 -8.18 -36.28
N VAL A 93 12.88 -8.77 -37.00
CA VAL A 93 13.13 -9.62 -38.18
C VAL A 93 12.84 -8.73 -39.37
#